data_AF-A0A959GT04-F1
#
_entry.id   AF-A0A959GT04-F1
#
_cell.length_a   1.000
_cell.length_b   1.000
_cell.length_c   1.000
_cell.angle_alpha   90.00
_cell.angle_beta   90.00
_cell.angle_gamma   90.00
#
_symmetry.space_group_name_H-M   'P 1'
#
loop_
_entity.id
_entity.type
_entity.pdbx_description
1 polymer ?
#
loop_
_entity_poly.entity_id
_entity_poly.type
_entity_poly.pdbx_seq_one_letter_code
_entity_poly.pdbx_strand_id
1 'polypeptide(L)'
;MLAAASMYPLDAVRNRVVHWAFGNDPYCHEKYGDWFDSIMRGTIPSVAQPLPMTEDEKRTMHIPILLFLGTAGPIVGDAGTARAEAAIYPNIDIEALDSGQLIAVEQRDAVNRRIVEFLNL
;
A
#
# COMPACT_ATOMS: atom_id res chain seq x y z
N MET A 1 -7.51 -14.62 -2.09
CA MET A 1 -6.87 -14.55 -3.43
C MET A 1 -5.38 -14.87 -3.38
N LEU A 2 -4.58 -14.22 -2.52
CA LEU A 2 -3.13 -14.46 -2.42
C LEU A 2 -2.75 -15.94 -2.19
N ALA A 3 -3.40 -16.62 -1.24
CA ALA A 3 -3.16 -18.05 -1.00
C ALA A 3 -3.51 -18.94 -2.21
N ALA A 4 -4.52 -18.59 -2.99
CA ALA A 4 -4.89 -19.33 -4.20
C ALA A 4 -3.89 -19.10 -5.34
N ALA A 5 -3.34 -17.89 -5.46
CA ALA A 5 -2.32 -17.55 -6.46
C ALA A 5 -0.93 -18.16 -6.16
N SER A 6 -0.60 -18.35 -4.87
CA SER A 6 0.63 -19.04 -4.47
C SER A 6 0.50 -20.57 -4.57
N MET A 7 -0.67 -21.13 -4.23
CA MET A 7 -0.88 -22.59 -4.19
C MET A 7 -1.22 -23.23 -5.54
N TYR A 8 -1.80 -22.48 -6.48
CA TYR A 8 -2.20 -23.02 -7.78
C TYR A 8 -1.48 -22.29 -8.93
N PRO A 9 -0.77 -23.00 -9.82
CA PRO A 9 0.02 -22.42 -10.90
C PRO A 9 -0.85 -22.04 -12.10
N LEU A 10 -1.89 -21.25 -11.87
CA LEU A 10 -2.74 -20.73 -12.93
C LEU A 10 -2.34 -19.28 -13.21
N ASP A 11 -1.68 -19.05 -14.35
CA ASP A 11 -1.19 -17.71 -14.75
C ASP A 11 -2.33 -16.68 -14.79
N ALA A 12 -3.56 -17.10 -15.11
CA ALA A 12 -4.74 -16.23 -15.07
C ALA A 12 -5.09 -15.73 -13.65
N VAL A 13 -4.90 -16.57 -12.62
CA VAL A 13 -5.13 -16.19 -11.22
C VAL A 13 -4.02 -15.26 -10.74
N ARG A 14 -2.77 -15.51 -11.16
CA ARG A 14 -1.63 -14.67 -10.80
C ARG A 14 -1.68 -13.32 -11.48
N ASN A 15 -1.98 -13.24 -12.77
CA ASN A 15 -2.17 -11.98 -13.48
C ASN A 15 -3.28 -11.13 -12.86
N ARG A 16 -4.38 -11.76 -12.40
CA ARG A 16 -5.41 -11.06 -11.62
C ARG A 16 -4.88 -10.54 -10.29
N VAL A 17 -4.04 -11.30 -9.59
CA VAL A 17 -3.44 -10.87 -8.31
C VAL A 17 -2.41 -9.76 -8.53
N VAL A 18 -1.64 -9.78 -9.62
CA VAL A 18 -0.71 -8.70 -9.99
C VAL A 18 -1.48 -7.41 -10.28
N HIS A 19 -2.55 -7.46 -11.10
CA HIS A 19 -3.41 -6.29 -11.35
C HIS A 19 -4.11 -5.80 -10.08
N TRP A 20 -4.54 -6.74 -9.24
CA TRP A 20 -5.12 -6.42 -7.93
C TRP A 20 -4.13 -5.74 -6.99
N ALA A 21 -2.84 -6.12 -7.05
CA ALA A 21 -1.80 -5.53 -6.20
C ALA A 21 -1.29 -4.18 -6.74
N PHE A 22 -1.01 -4.09 -8.04
CA PHE A 22 -0.32 -2.95 -8.65
C PHE A 22 -1.24 -1.98 -9.40
N GLY A 23 -2.56 -2.21 -9.38
CA GLY A 23 -3.48 -1.43 -10.18
C GLY A 23 -3.28 -1.68 -11.68
N ASN A 24 -3.49 -0.64 -12.49
CA ASN A 24 -3.43 -0.73 -13.96
C ASN A 24 -2.28 0.06 -14.59
N ASP A 25 -1.36 0.62 -13.79
CA ASP A 25 -0.25 1.41 -14.31
C ASP A 25 0.74 0.54 -15.13
N PRO A 26 0.95 0.80 -16.43
CA PRO A 26 1.80 -0.06 -17.26
C PRO A 26 3.26 -0.14 -16.79
N TYR A 27 3.80 0.93 -16.20
CA TYR A 27 5.17 0.96 -15.71
C TYR A 27 5.35 0.01 -14.51
N CYS A 28 4.37 -0.04 -13.61
CA CYS A 28 4.40 -0.97 -12.48
C CYS A 28 4.44 -2.43 -12.95
N HIS A 29 3.62 -2.78 -13.94
CA HIS A 29 3.57 -4.13 -14.49
C HIS A 29 4.85 -4.49 -15.25
N GLU A 30 5.38 -3.58 -16.06
CA GLU A 30 6.62 -3.81 -16.82
C GLU A 30 7.84 -3.98 -15.90
N LYS A 31 7.95 -3.19 -14.83
CA LYS A 31 9.14 -3.21 -13.97
C LYS A 31 9.08 -4.24 -12.84
N TYR A 32 7.90 -4.53 -12.31
CA TYR A 32 7.76 -5.33 -11.09
C TYR A 32 6.94 -6.61 -11.27
N GLY A 33 6.25 -6.78 -12.39
CA GLY A 33 5.36 -7.94 -12.63
C GLY A 33 6.07 -9.29 -12.51
N ASP A 34 7.17 -9.49 -13.25
CA ASP A 34 7.93 -10.75 -13.26
C ASP A 34 8.56 -11.08 -11.91
N TRP A 35 9.06 -10.05 -11.21
CA TRP A 35 9.59 -10.20 -9.86
C TRP A 35 8.48 -10.63 -8.89
N PHE A 36 7.32 -9.97 -8.93
CA PHE A 36 6.21 -10.30 -8.05
C PHE A 36 5.64 -11.69 -8.33
N ASP A 37 5.51 -12.09 -9.60
CA ASP A 37 5.14 -13.47 -9.97
C ASP A 37 6.15 -14.49 -9.42
N SER A 38 7.44 -14.18 -9.50
CA SER A 38 8.51 -15.04 -8.95
C SER A 38 8.39 -15.20 -7.42
N ILE A 39 8.10 -14.13 -6.69
CA ILE A 39 7.86 -14.19 -5.24
C ILE A 39 6.61 -15.04 -4.94
N MET A 40 5.53 -14.85 -5.69
CA MET A 40 4.28 -15.60 -5.51
C MET A 40 4.45 -17.09 -5.84
N ARG A 41 5.36 -17.46 -6.74
CA ARG A 41 5.72 -18.87 -7.01
C ARG A 41 6.50 -19.51 -5.86
N GLY A 42 7.32 -18.76 -5.16
CA GLY A 42 8.27 -19.27 -4.17
C GLY A 42 7.83 -19.16 -2.72
N THR A 43 6.71 -18.50 -2.43
CA THR A 43 6.30 -18.20 -1.05
C THR A 43 4.91 -18.69 -0.71
N ILE A 44 4.75 -19.24 0.49
CA ILE A 44 3.44 -19.43 1.11
C ILE A 44 3.13 -18.14 1.86
N PRO A 45 2.04 -17.42 1.52
CA PRO A 45 1.71 -16.18 2.19
C PRO A 45 1.44 -16.46 3.67
N SER A 46 2.23 -15.82 4.53
CA SER A 46 1.97 -15.74 5.97
C SER A 46 1.36 -14.38 6.25
N VAL A 47 0.19 -14.36 6.87
CA VAL A 47 -0.43 -13.12 7.31
C VAL A 47 0.25 -12.72 8.62
N ALA A 48 1.18 -11.77 8.55
CA ALA A 48 1.68 -11.13 9.75
C ALA A 48 0.50 -10.41 10.44
N GLN A 49 0.37 -10.59 11.75
CA GLN A 49 -0.56 -9.81 12.56
C GLN A 49 0.25 -8.72 13.27
N PRO A 50 0.39 -7.52 12.67
CA PRO A 50 1.01 -6.41 13.37
C PRO A 50 0.23 -6.14 14.66
N LEU A 51 0.94 -5.88 15.75
CA LEU A 51 0.32 -5.40 16.99
C LEU A 51 -0.09 -3.94 16.77
N PRO A 52 -1.40 -3.62 16.73
CA PRO A 52 -1.82 -2.25 16.51
C PRO A 52 -1.49 -1.41 17.76
N MET A 53 -1.08 -0.16 17.53
CA MET A 53 -1.02 0.83 18.61
C MET A 53 -2.44 1.11 19.12
N THR A 54 -2.58 1.22 20.43
CA THR A 54 -3.77 1.72 21.11
C THR A 54 -4.00 3.20 20.78
N GLU A 55 -5.22 3.69 20.99
CA GLU A 55 -5.52 5.11 20.75
C GLU A 55 -4.67 6.05 21.61
N ASP A 56 -4.43 5.68 22.87
CA ASP A 56 -3.63 6.50 23.79
C ASP A 56 -2.16 6.57 23.35
N GLU A 57 -1.61 5.47 22.84
CA GLU A 57 -0.28 5.46 22.22
C GLU A 57 -0.24 6.37 20.99
N LYS A 58 -1.26 6.34 20.12
CA LYS A 58 -1.35 7.24 18.96
C LYS A 58 -1.42 8.72 19.37
N ARG A 59 -2.22 9.04 20.40
CA ARG A 59 -2.37 10.42 20.92
C ARG A 59 -1.07 10.98 21.51
N THR A 60 -0.19 10.12 22.02
CA THR A 60 1.11 10.55 22.57
C THR A 60 2.21 10.72 21.52
N MET A 61 1.95 10.36 20.26
CA MET A 61 2.92 10.43 19.17
C MET A 61 2.95 11.83 18.54
N HIS A 62 3.83 12.68 19.07
CA HIS A 62 3.95 14.09 18.65
C HIS A 62 4.89 14.32 17.46
N ILE A 63 5.50 13.26 16.91
CA ILE A 63 6.30 13.40 15.68
C ILE A 63 5.38 13.77 14.51
N PRO A 64 5.83 14.61 13.56
CA PRO A 64 5.11 14.84 12.32
C PRO A 64 5.02 13.53 11.53
N ILE A 65 3.82 13.19 11.04
CA ILE A 65 3.55 12.01 10.23
C ILE A 65 2.96 12.43 8.88
N LEU A 66 3.52 11.95 7.79
CA LEU A 66 2.92 12.02 6.46
C LEU A 66 2.45 10.63 6.05
N LEU A 67 1.15 10.48 5.80
CA LEU A 67 0.51 9.23 5.41
C LEU A 67 -0.11 9.34 4.01
N PHE A 68 0.29 8.45 3.11
CA PHE A 68 -0.34 8.28 1.81
C PHE A 68 -1.29 7.07 1.82
N LEU A 69 -2.49 7.25 1.28
CA LEU A 69 -3.51 6.21 1.16
C LEU A 69 -3.90 6.03 -0.32
N GLY A 70 -3.86 4.79 -0.81
CA GLY A 70 -4.29 4.44 -2.16
C GLY A 70 -5.78 4.12 -2.16
N THR A 71 -6.56 4.74 -3.05
CA THR A 71 -8.02 4.55 -3.08
C THR A 71 -8.49 3.40 -3.97
N ALA A 72 -7.62 2.84 -4.81
CA ALA A 72 -7.96 1.78 -5.76
C ALA A 72 -7.44 0.39 -5.35
N GLY A 73 -6.60 0.31 -4.32
CA GLY A 73 -5.96 -0.92 -3.85
C GLY A 73 -6.65 -1.54 -2.61
N PRO A 74 -7.09 -2.81 -2.66
CA PRO A 74 -7.79 -3.44 -1.54
C PRO A 74 -6.87 -4.20 -0.55
N ILE A 75 -5.54 -4.10 -0.69
CA ILE A 75 -4.58 -4.85 0.14
C ILE A 75 -4.61 -4.39 1.60
N VAL A 76 -4.58 -3.08 1.83
CA VAL A 76 -4.53 -2.48 3.18
C VAL A 76 -5.94 -2.16 3.71
N GLY A 77 -6.98 -2.37 2.88
CA GLY A 77 -8.38 -2.15 3.24
C GLY A 77 -8.96 -0.87 2.65
N ASP A 78 -9.97 -0.33 3.30
CA ASP A 78 -10.68 0.88 2.87
C ASP A 78 -9.93 2.15 3.30
N ALA A 79 -9.68 3.04 2.34
CA ALA A 79 -8.97 4.30 2.60
C ALA A 79 -9.72 5.23 3.57
N GLY A 80 -11.06 5.21 3.57
CA GLY A 80 -11.87 6.00 4.49
C GLY A 80 -11.70 5.54 5.94
N THR A 81 -11.74 4.23 6.16
CA THR A 81 -11.50 3.58 7.46
C THR A 81 -10.09 3.86 7.95
N ALA A 82 -9.08 3.65 7.10
CA ALA A 82 -7.68 3.95 7.43
C ALA A 82 -7.48 5.42 7.81
N ARG A 83 -8.11 6.35 7.07
CA ARG A 83 -8.08 7.78 7.39
C ARG A 83 -8.67 8.07 8.77
N ALA A 84 -9.82 7.48 9.09
CA ALA A 84 -10.46 7.68 10.40
C ALA A 84 -9.60 7.15 11.55
N GLU A 85 -9.00 5.97 11.40
CA GLU A 85 -8.11 5.39 12.41
C GLU A 85 -6.78 6.14 12.58
N ALA A 86 -6.30 6.79 11.51
CA ALA A 86 -5.08 7.59 11.52
C ALA A 86 -5.32 9.01 12.05
N ALA A 87 -6.55 9.55 11.97
CA ALA A 87 -6.87 10.88 12.48
C ALA A 87 -6.67 11.05 14.01
N ILE A 88 -6.40 9.96 14.74
CA ILE A 88 -6.09 9.96 16.17
C ILE A 88 -4.68 10.53 16.44
N TYR A 89 -3.76 10.44 15.47
CA TYR A 89 -2.42 11.02 15.60
C TYR A 89 -2.53 12.55 15.62
N PRO A 90 -1.88 13.24 16.59
CA PRO A 90 -2.06 14.68 16.75
C PRO A 90 -1.42 15.51 15.63
N ASN A 91 -0.33 15.02 15.03
CA ASN A 91 0.47 15.74 14.04
C ASN A 91 0.57 14.95 12.72
N ILE A 92 -0.58 14.59 12.13
CA ILE A 92 -0.64 13.80 10.91
C ILE A 92 -1.20 14.58 9.72
N ASP A 93 -0.50 14.49 8.59
CA ASP A 93 -0.98 14.88 7.27
C ASP A 93 -1.36 13.61 6.48
N ILE A 94 -2.59 13.56 5.98
CA ILE A 94 -3.12 12.39 5.24
C ILE A 94 -3.48 12.79 3.82
N GLU A 95 -2.81 12.20 2.84
CA GLU A 95 -3.05 12.38 1.40
C GLU A 95 -3.61 11.09 0.79
N ALA A 96 -4.79 11.19 0.18
CA ALA A 96 -5.41 10.07 -0.52
C ALA A 96 -5.21 10.26 -2.03
N LEU A 97 -4.71 9.22 -2.70
CA LEU A 97 -4.35 9.25 -4.11
C LEU A 97 -5.05 8.10 -4.85
N ASP A 98 -5.46 8.36 -6.10
CA ASP A 98 -6.01 7.35 -6.98
C ASP A 98 -4.88 6.42 -7.46
N SER A 99 -4.66 5.35 -6.69
CA SER A 99 -3.58 4.40 -6.87
C SER A 99 -3.90 3.07 -6.19
N GLY A 100 -3.28 2.00 -6.70
CA GLY A 100 -3.19 0.71 -6.03
C GLY A 100 -2.21 0.71 -4.85
N GLN A 101 -1.53 -0.41 -4.62
CA GLN A 101 -0.63 -0.54 -3.47
C GLN A 101 0.70 0.22 -3.64
N LEU A 102 1.17 0.38 -4.87
CA LEU A 102 2.47 0.98 -5.18
C LEU A 102 2.33 2.49 -5.41
N ILE A 103 1.73 3.21 -4.46
CA ILE A 103 1.44 4.65 -4.54
C ILE A 103 2.69 5.47 -4.88
N ALA A 104 3.83 5.15 -4.27
CA ALA A 104 5.09 5.84 -4.54
C ALA A 104 5.62 5.64 -5.97
N VAL A 105 5.13 4.63 -6.70
CA VAL A 105 5.50 4.37 -8.10
C VAL A 105 4.46 4.97 -9.04
N GLU A 106 3.17 4.66 -8.85
CA GLU A 106 2.08 5.13 -9.70
C GLU A 106 1.92 6.65 -9.64
N GLN A 107 2.12 7.24 -8.46
CA GLN A 107 1.95 8.68 -8.19
C GLN A 107 3.27 9.35 -7.81
N ARG A 108 4.39 8.87 -8.38
CA ARG A 108 5.76 9.28 -8.01
C ARG A 108 5.96 10.79 -7.92
N ASP A 109 5.39 11.54 -8.86
CA ASP A 109 5.61 12.99 -8.93
C ASP A 109 4.86 13.71 -7.80
N ALA A 110 3.62 13.28 -7.51
CA ALA A 110 2.83 13.80 -6.39
C ALA A 110 3.46 13.42 -5.04
N VAL A 111 3.83 12.14 -4.88
CA VAL A 111 4.45 11.62 -3.65
C VAL A 111 5.79 12.30 -3.38
N ASN A 112 6.69 12.37 -4.37
CA ASN A 112 8.00 13.00 -4.19
C ASN A 112 7.87 14.48 -3.85
N ARG A 113 6.99 15.22 -4.57
CA ARG A 113 6.73 16.63 -4.26
C ARG A 113 6.26 16.80 -2.83
N ARG A 114 5.28 16.00 -2.40
CA ARG A 114 4.72 16.12 -1.05
C ARG A 114 5.74 15.76 0.04
N ILE A 115 6.59 14.76 -0.19
CA ILE A 115 7.69 14.42 0.72
C ILE A 115 8.67 15.59 0.85
N VAL A 116 9.06 16.21 -0.27
CA VAL A 116 9.94 17.39 -0.27
C VAL A 116 9.30 18.55 0.51
N GLU A 117 8.03 18.85 0.26
CA GLU A 117 7.28 19.87 1.00
C GLU A 117 7.20 19.56 2.50
N PHE A 118 6.93 18.31 2.86
CA PHE A 118 6.81 17.88 4.25
C PHE A 118 8.15 17.93 5.01
N LEU A 119 9.25 17.58 4.33
CA LEU A 119 10.60 17.62 4.90
C LEU A 119 11.27 19.00 4.82
N ASN A 120 10.66 19.96 4.12
CA ASN A 120 11.24 21.27 3.79
C ASN A 120 12.61 21.15 3.07
N LEU A 121 12.69 20.29 2.06
CA LEU A 121 13.90 20.05 1.25
C LEU A 121 13.91 20.83 -0.07
#